data_AF-A0A920PYY4-F1
#
_entry.id   AF-A0A920PYY4-F1
#
_cell.length_a   1.000
_cell.length_b   1.000
_cell.length_c   1.000
_cell.angle_alpha   90.00
_cell.angle_beta   90.00
_cell.angle_gamma   90.00
#
_symmetry.space_group_name_H-M   'P 1'
#
loop_
_entity.id
_entity.type
_entity.pdbx_description
1 polymer ?
#
loop_
_entity_poly.entity_id
_entity_poly.type
_entity_poly.pdbx_seq_one_letter_code
_entity_poly.pdbx_strand_id
1 'polypeptide(L)'
;MDRDFEVGIERALEALLSMPKFLLRLERQPVDTQPGSIYQLSDIELASRLSFFLWKSIPDEELLELAVGDELSQPDVLAGQVRRMLADRRATRFMADFVGQWLQVRNIHSQDPDGACLPDLTILSECDGPGDRTLL
;
A
#
# COMPACT_ATOMS: atom_id res chain seq x y z
N MET A 1 -24.90 28.69 -17.99
CA MET A 1 -23.95 28.05 -18.91
C MET A 1 -22.76 27.48 -18.16
N ASP A 2 -21.93 28.28 -17.47
CA ASP A 2 -20.74 27.71 -16.77
C ASP A 2 -21.08 26.72 -15.65
N ARG A 3 -22.16 26.97 -14.88
CA ARG A 3 -22.63 26.04 -13.84
C ARG A 3 -23.11 24.68 -14.38
N ASP A 4 -23.68 24.64 -15.58
CA ASP A 4 -24.22 23.40 -16.15
C ASP A 4 -23.09 22.48 -16.65
N PHE A 5 -21.99 23.08 -17.13
CA PHE A 5 -20.80 22.36 -17.54
C PHE A 5 -20.05 21.78 -16.35
N GLU A 6 -19.76 22.58 -15.33
CA GLU A 6 -19.07 22.13 -14.11
C GLU A 6 -19.83 21.00 -13.41
N VAL A 7 -21.16 21.15 -13.27
CA VAL A 7 -22.02 20.09 -12.72
C VAL A 7 -22.00 18.84 -13.61
N GLY A 8 -21.94 19.00 -14.94
CA GLY A 8 -21.80 17.87 -15.86
C GLY A 8 -20.49 17.10 -15.65
N ILE A 9 -19.37 17.80 -15.50
CA ILE A 9 -18.06 17.20 -15.22
C ILE A 9 -18.05 16.53 -13.85
N GLU A 10 -18.58 17.19 -12.82
CA GLU A 10 -18.73 16.63 -11.47
C GLU A 10 -19.48 15.30 -11.50
N ARG A 11 -20.65 15.26 -12.15
CA ARG A 11 -21.46 14.03 -12.25
C ARG A 11 -20.78 12.93 -13.05
N ALA A 12 -20.07 13.28 -14.12
CA ALA A 12 -19.30 12.32 -14.89
C ALA A 12 -18.16 11.71 -14.06
N LEU A 13 -17.47 12.54 -13.26
CA LEU A 13 -16.39 12.10 -12.39
C LEU A 13 -16.92 11.26 -11.23
N GLU A 14 -18.01 11.67 -10.57
CA GLU A 14 -18.67 10.88 -9.52
C GLU A 14 -19.06 9.49 -10.03
N ALA A 15 -19.66 9.42 -11.21
CA ALA A 15 -20.02 8.16 -11.85
C ALA A 15 -18.77 7.32 -12.12
N LEU A 16 -17.74 7.90 -12.74
CA LEU A 16 -16.48 7.21 -13.07
C LEU A 16 -15.79 6.67 -11.81
N LEU A 17 -15.64 7.50 -10.77
CA LEU A 17 -14.99 7.13 -9.51
C LEU A 17 -15.80 6.09 -8.72
N SER A 18 -17.11 5.99 -8.95
CA SER A 18 -17.98 4.98 -8.32
C SER A 18 -18.07 3.68 -9.11
N MET A 19 -17.49 3.61 -10.32
CA MET A 19 -17.53 2.39 -11.13
C MET A 19 -16.59 1.32 -10.54
N PRO A 20 -17.08 0.08 -10.31
CA PRO A 20 -16.22 -1.02 -9.86
C PRO A 20 -15.04 -1.28 -10.79
N LYS A 21 -15.24 -1.11 -12.11
CA LYS A 21 -14.18 -1.25 -13.11
C LYS A 21 -13.09 -0.18 -13.02
N PHE A 22 -13.37 0.97 -12.40
CA PHE A 22 -12.40 2.02 -12.14
C PHE A 22 -11.68 1.78 -10.80
N LEU A 23 -12.43 1.43 -9.77
CA LEU A 23 -11.91 1.20 -8.41
C LEU A 23 -11.09 -0.09 -8.29
N LEU A 24 -11.45 -1.13 -9.05
CA LEU A 24 -10.86 -2.45 -8.96
C LEU A 24 -9.99 -2.74 -10.17
N ARG A 25 -8.78 -3.25 -9.92
CA ARG A 25 -7.94 -3.85 -10.95
C ARG A 25 -8.40 -5.30 -11.14
N LEU A 26 -9.06 -5.56 -12.26
CA LEU A 26 -9.49 -6.91 -12.64
C LEU A 26 -8.50 -7.48 -13.66
N GLU A 27 -7.95 -8.65 -13.35
CA GLU A 27 -7.28 -9.51 -14.34
C GLU A 27 -8.33 -10.09 -15.27
N ARG A 28 -8.05 -10.16 -16.57
CA ARG A 28 -9.03 -10.69 -17.51
C ARG A 28 -9.00 -12.20 -17.44
N GLN A 29 -10.05 -12.76 -16.86
CA GLN A 29 -10.30 -14.18 -16.96
C GLN A 29 -10.58 -14.56 -18.42
N PRO A 30 -9.91 -15.58 -18.97
CA PRO A 30 -10.23 -16.11 -20.29
C PRO A 30 -11.71 -16.54 -20.37
N VAL A 31 -12.33 -16.35 -21.53
CA VAL A 31 -13.78 -16.57 -21.73
C VAL A 31 -14.20 -18.02 -21.44
N ASP A 32 -13.31 -18.98 -21.65
CA ASP A 32 -13.55 -20.42 -21.48
C ASP A 32 -13.05 -21.02 -20.14
N THR A 33 -12.65 -20.20 -19.17
CA THR A 33 -12.14 -20.73 -17.89
C THR A 33 -13.26 -21.05 -16.91
N GLN A 34 -13.30 -22.29 -16.43
CA GLN A 34 -14.25 -22.71 -15.39
C GLN A 34 -13.98 -21.99 -14.05
N PRO A 35 -14.99 -21.70 -13.23
CA PRO A 35 -14.78 -21.16 -11.89
C PRO A 35 -13.81 -22.02 -11.08
N GLY A 36 -12.79 -21.40 -10.49
CA GLY A 36 -11.76 -22.08 -9.70
C GLY A 36 -10.61 -22.70 -10.51
N SER A 37 -10.61 -22.56 -11.85
CA SER A 37 -9.49 -23.00 -12.68
C SER A 37 -8.30 -22.03 -12.59
N ILE A 38 -7.09 -22.60 -12.67
CA ILE A 38 -5.84 -21.84 -12.74
C ILE A 38 -5.59 -21.50 -14.21
N TYR A 39 -5.41 -20.21 -14.51
CA TYR A 39 -5.00 -19.74 -15.83
C TYR A 39 -3.71 -18.94 -15.73
N GLN A 40 -2.97 -18.89 -16.85
CA GLN A 40 -1.78 -18.05 -16.93
C GLN A 40 -2.15 -16.60 -17.17
N LEU A 41 -1.43 -15.70 -16.49
CA LEU A 41 -1.50 -14.27 -16.74
C LEU A 41 -0.66 -13.93 -17.97
N SER A 42 -1.08 -12.92 -18.72
CA SER A 42 -0.18 -12.27 -19.67
C SER A 42 0.95 -11.55 -18.93
N ASP A 43 2.08 -11.33 -19.60
CA ASP A 43 3.23 -10.69 -18.98
C ASP A 43 2.94 -9.25 -18.53
N ILE A 44 2.04 -8.53 -19.22
CA ILE A 44 1.55 -7.20 -18.81
C ILE A 44 0.73 -7.28 -17.52
N GLU A 45 -0.14 -8.29 -17.38
CA GLU A 45 -0.88 -8.53 -16.15
C GLU A 45 0.05 -8.94 -15.00
N LEU A 46 1.06 -9.76 -15.30
CA LEU A 46 2.09 -10.18 -14.35
C LEU A 46 2.91 -8.99 -13.84
N ALA A 47 3.43 -8.14 -14.72
CA ALA A 47 4.16 -6.91 -14.35
C ALA A 47 3.31 -5.99 -13.48
N SER A 48 2.04 -5.82 -13.86
CA SER A 48 1.08 -5.04 -13.09
C SER A 48 0.91 -5.61 -11.68
N ARG A 49 0.63 -6.92 -11.58
CA ARG A 49 0.42 -7.60 -10.30
C ARG A 49 1.66 -7.48 -9.40
N LEU A 50 2.86 -7.71 -9.94
CA LEU A 50 4.11 -7.57 -9.19
C LEU A 50 4.31 -6.15 -8.64
N SER A 51 4.08 -5.13 -9.46
CA SER A 51 4.32 -3.73 -9.09
C SER A 51 3.39 -3.24 -8.01
N PHE A 52 2.10 -3.54 -8.14
CA PHE A 52 1.13 -3.17 -7.12
C PHE A 52 1.31 -3.98 -5.83
N PHE A 53 1.70 -5.25 -5.94
CA PHE A 53 1.92 -6.10 -4.77
C PHE A 53 3.18 -5.74 -4.00
N LEU A 54 4.32 -5.53 -4.68
CA LEU A 54 5.61 -5.30 -4.04
C LEU A 54 5.86 -3.82 -3.75
N TRP A 55 5.37 -2.91 -4.59
CA TRP A 55 5.68 -1.47 -4.50
C TRP A 55 4.47 -0.57 -4.29
N LYS A 56 3.24 -1.09 -4.36
CA LYS A 56 2.00 -0.28 -4.34
C LYS A 56 2.06 0.87 -5.36
N SER A 57 2.65 0.59 -6.52
CA SER A 57 2.91 1.59 -7.56
C SER A 57 2.81 0.95 -8.95
N ILE A 58 2.94 1.80 -9.98
CA ILE A 58 3.02 1.34 -11.36
C ILE A 58 4.31 0.57 -11.62
N PRO A 59 4.35 -0.33 -12.62
CA PRO A 59 5.59 -0.92 -13.10
C PRO A 59 6.57 0.17 -13.52
N ASP A 60 7.85 -0.06 -13.24
CA ASP A 60 8.92 0.75 -13.83
C ASP A 60 9.22 0.28 -15.25
N GLU A 61 10.00 1.08 -15.97
CA GLU A 61 10.25 0.88 -17.40
C GLU A 61 10.85 -0.50 -17.69
N GLU A 62 11.86 -0.92 -16.93
CA GLU A 62 12.51 -2.23 -17.11
C GLU A 62 11.51 -3.39 -17.01
N LEU A 63 10.61 -3.35 -16.02
CA LEU A 63 9.61 -4.41 -15.86
C LEU A 63 8.55 -4.36 -16.97
N LEU A 64 8.21 -3.16 -17.44
CA LEU A 64 7.26 -2.96 -18.53
C LEU A 64 7.85 -3.42 -19.87
N GLU A 65 9.11 -3.11 -20.16
CA GLU A 65 9.82 -3.54 -21.37
C GLU A 65 9.88 -5.06 -21.47
N LEU A 66 10.28 -5.75 -20.39
CA LEU A 66 10.28 -7.21 -20.33
C LEU A 66 8.89 -7.81 -20.54
N ALA A 67 7.86 -7.12 -20.04
CA ALA A 67 6.49 -7.58 -20.18
C ALA A 67 5.90 -7.36 -21.58
N VAL A 68 6.28 -6.26 -22.24
CA VAL A 68 5.92 -6.00 -23.64
C VAL A 68 6.67 -6.95 -24.58
N GLY A 69 7.87 -7.38 -24.20
CA GLY A 69 8.65 -8.38 -24.93
C GLY A 69 8.21 -9.84 -24.75
N ASP A 70 7.19 -10.12 -23.92
CA ASP A 70 6.79 -11.47 -23.53
C ASP A 70 7.94 -12.31 -22.91
N GLU A 71 8.88 -11.63 -22.23
CA GLU A 71 10.04 -12.27 -21.59
C GLU A 71 9.91 -12.37 -20.07
N LEU A 72 9.00 -11.61 -19.45
CA LEU A 72 8.88 -11.49 -18.00
C LEU A 72 8.47 -12.80 -17.34
N SER A 73 7.64 -13.62 -17.99
CA SER A 73 7.23 -14.92 -17.44
C SER A 73 8.33 -15.98 -17.48
N GLN A 74 9.46 -15.73 -18.14
CA GLN A 74 10.59 -16.66 -18.14
C GLN A 74 11.14 -16.82 -16.70
N PRO A 75 11.34 -18.05 -16.19
CA PRO A 75 11.62 -18.27 -14.77
C PRO A 75 12.82 -17.50 -14.21
N ASP A 76 13.92 -17.44 -14.96
CA ASP A 76 15.14 -16.77 -14.53
C ASP A 76 14.99 -15.24 -14.55
N VAL A 77 14.29 -14.72 -15.56
CA VAL A 77 13.95 -13.28 -15.70
C VAL A 77 13.04 -12.86 -14.56
N LEU A 78 11.95 -13.61 -14.34
CA LEU A 78 10.99 -13.36 -13.27
C LEU A 78 11.66 -13.35 -11.90
N ALA A 79 12.46 -14.38 -11.61
CA ALA A 79 13.18 -14.47 -10.33
C ALA A 79 14.19 -13.33 -10.16
N GLY A 80 14.86 -12.91 -11.25
CA GLY A 80 15.71 -11.73 -11.27
C GLY A 80 14.96 -10.45 -10.93
N GLN A 81 13.85 -10.20 -11.62
CA GLN A 81 13.01 -9.01 -11.42
C GLN A 81 12.42 -8.97 -10.01
N VAL A 82 11.90 -10.09 -9.49
CA VAL A 82 11.38 -10.14 -8.11
C VAL A 82 12.46 -9.79 -7.09
N ARG A 83 13.68 -10.33 -7.22
CA ARG A 83 14.80 -9.99 -6.32
C ARG A 83 15.18 -8.52 -6.41
N ARG A 84 15.26 -7.96 -7.62
CA ARG A 84 15.52 -6.53 -7.86
C ARG A 84 14.45 -5.67 -7.18
N MET A 85 13.18 -6.03 -7.37
CA MET A 85 12.06 -5.28 -6.80
C MET A 85 12.04 -5.31 -5.27
N LEU A 86 12.37 -6.45 -4.67
CA LEU A 86 12.47 -6.58 -3.21
C LEU A 86 13.65 -5.80 -2.62
N ALA A 87 14.72 -5.59 -3.38
CA ALA A 87 15.88 -4.78 -2.97
C ALA A 87 15.65 -3.26 -3.11
N ASP A 88 14.62 -2.83 -3.85
CA ASP A 88 14.27 -1.42 -4.02
C ASP A 88 13.63 -0.85 -2.74
N ARG A 89 13.98 0.40 -2.40
CA ARG A 89 13.45 1.12 -1.23
C ARG A 89 11.91 1.19 -1.20
N ARG A 90 11.25 1.17 -2.36
CA ARG A 90 9.79 1.14 -2.49
C ARG A 90 9.18 -0.07 -1.76
N ALA A 91 9.82 -1.23 -1.82
CA ALA A 91 9.34 -2.43 -1.14
C ALA A 91 9.44 -2.30 0.39
N THR A 92 10.56 -1.77 0.90
CA THR A 92 10.73 -1.52 2.34
C THR A 92 9.72 -0.49 2.86
N ARG A 93 9.51 0.60 2.10
CA ARG A 93 8.52 1.63 2.47
C ARG A 93 7.11 1.07 2.54
N PHE A 94 6.72 0.25 1.56
CA PHE A 94 5.44 -0.43 1.56
C PHE A 94 5.23 -1.28 2.83
N MET A 95 6.22 -2.12 3.19
CA MET A 95 6.13 -2.96 4.38
C MET A 95 6.01 -2.12 5.66
N ALA A 96 6.79 -1.04 5.79
CA ALA A 96 6.73 -0.16 6.94
C ALA A 96 5.36 0.56 7.06
N ASP A 97 4.84 1.07 5.95
CA ASP A 97 3.54 1.74 5.90
C ASP A 97 2.40 0.77 6.23
N PHE A 98 2.41 -0.43 5.64
CA PHE A 98 1.39 -1.45 5.87
C PHE A 98 1.36 -1.89 7.33
N VAL A 99 2.51 -2.25 7.91
CA VAL A 99 2.60 -2.70 9.31
C VAL A 99 2.24 -1.56 10.27
N GLY A 100 2.73 -0.33 10.01
CA GLY A 100 2.41 0.83 10.83
C GLY A 100 0.92 1.18 10.83
N GLN A 101 0.23 1.00 9.70
CA GLN A 101 -1.21 1.19 9.61
C GLN A 101 -2.00 0.03 10.23
N TRP A 102 -1.62 -1.22 9.95
CA TRP A 102 -2.31 -2.40 10.43
C TRP A 102 -2.24 -2.53 11.96
N LEU A 103 -1.05 -2.33 12.54
CA LEU A 103 -0.85 -2.34 13.99
C LEU A 103 -1.27 -1.03 14.68
N GLN A 104 -1.72 -0.03 13.92
CA GLN A 104 -1.99 1.33 14.42
C GLN A 104 -0.85 1.91 15.25
N VAL A 105 0.41 1.56 14.94
CA VAL A 105 1.58 2.00 15.69
C VAL A 105 1.69 3.52 15.73
N ARG A 106 1.18 4.20 14.69
CA ARG A 106 1.09 5.66 14.64
C ARG A 106 0.16 6.27 15.71
N ASN A 107 -0.78 5.51 16.22
CA ASN A 107 -1.74 5.93 17.24
C ASN A 107 -1.27 5.58 18.66
N ILE A 108 -0.15 4.87 18.83
CA ILE A 108 0.34 4.47 20.16
C ILE A 108 0.62 5.70 21.03
N HIS A 109 1.11 6.80 20.45
CA HIS A 109 1.33 8.06 21.20
C HIS A 109 0.05 8.76 21.64
N SER A 110 -1.12 8.37 21.11
CA SER A 110 -2.43 8.93 21.48
C SER A 110 -3.25 8.00 22.38
N GLN A 111 -2.71 6.85 22.75
CA GLN A 111 -3.35 5.89 23.65
C GLN A 111 -2.68 6.02 25.03
N ASP A 112 -3.45 6.36 26.05
CA ASP A 112 -2.96 6.39 27.44
C ASP A 112 -2.94 4.94 27.97
N PRO A 113 -1.78 4.38 28.36
CA PRO A 113 -1.78 3.04 28.92
C PRO A 113 -2.52 3.04 30.26
N ASP A 114 -3.52 2.16 30.41
CA ASP A 114 -4.20 1.95 31.68
C ASP A 114 -3.17 1.54 32.75
N GLY A 115 -2.82 2.47 33.64
CA GLY A 115 -1.80 2.26 34.69
C GLY A 115 -2.11 1.11 35.66
N ALA A 116 -3.36 0.65 35.70
CA ALA A 116 -3.76 -0.54 36.45
C ALA A 116 -3.36 -1.87 35.78
N CYS A 117 -3.24 -1.88 34.44
CA CYS A 117 -2.95 -3.08 33.65
C CYS A 117 -1.45 -3.20 33.27
N LEU A 118 -0.72 -2.08 33.19
CA LEU A 118 0.73 -2.05 32.94
C LEU A 118 1.45 -1.17 33.99
N PRO A 119 1.70 -1.69 35.20
CA PRO A 119 2.32 -0.90 36.27
C PRO A 119 3.76 -0.45 35.96
N ASP A 120 4.48 -1.19 35.10
CA ASP A 120 5.89 -0.90 34.75
C ASP A 120 6.04 0.10 33.58
N LEU A 121 4.95 0.46 32.90
CA LEU A 121 4.95 1.38 31.77
C LEU A 121 4.48 2.80 32.14
N THR A 122 4.43 3.11 33.44
CA THR A 122 4.21 4.47 33.92
C THR A 122 5.41 5.29 33.47
N ILE A 123 5.25 6.01 32.35
CA ILE A 123 6.26 6.93 31.85
C ILE A 123 6.69 7.79 33.03
N LEU A 124 7.99 7.80 33.31
CA LEU A 124 8.64 8.58 34.36
C LEU A 124 8.20 10.04 34.23
N SER A 125 7.07 10.39 34.82
CA SER A 125 6.68 11.77 35.06
C SER A 125 7.73 12.29 36.02
N GLU A 126 8.39 13.33 35.56
CA GLU A 126 9.39 14.14 36.23
C GLU A 126 9.84 13.66 37.63
N CYS A 127 11.12 13.28 37.72
CA CYS A 127 11.92 13.67 38.88
C CYS A 127 12.02 15.21 38.91
N ASP A 128 10.95 15.90 39.30
CA ASP A 128 11.01 17.28 39.77
C ASP A 128 11.29 17.22 41.27
N GLY A 129 12.59 17.21 41.62
CA GLY A 129 13.02 17.27 43.00
C GLY A 129 12.68 18.65 43.58
N PRO A 130 12.18 18.75 44.83
CA PRO A 130 11.85 20.02 45.42
C PRO A 130 13.13 20.82 45.71
N GLY A 131 13.52 21.66 44.76
CA GLY A 131 14.49 22.74 44.96
C GLY A 131 13.85 23.88 45.75
N ASP A 132 14.28 23.98 47.00
CA ASP A 132 14.51 25.24 47.73
C ASP A 132 13.33 26.23 47.86
N ARG A 133 12.55 26.06 48.94
CA ARG A 133 11.77 27.16 49.54
C ARG A 133 12.59 27.78 50.66
N THR A 134 13.35 28.82 50.30
CA THR A 134 13.95 29.76 51.26
C THR A 134 12.85 30.44 52.09
N LEU A 135 13.09 30.50 53.40
CA LEU A 135 12.30 31.17 54.42
C LEU A 135 12.35 32.70 54.25
N LEU A 136 11.18 33.32 54.06
CA LEU A 136 10.62 34.53 54.72
C LEU A 136 9.47 35.09 53.86
#